data_AF-A0A0C2T0R5-F1
#
_entry.id   AF-A0A0C2T0R5-F1
#
_cell.length_a   1.000
_cell.length_b   1.000
_cell.length_c   1.000
_cell.angle_alpha   90.00
_cell.angle_beta   90.00
_cell.angle_gamma   90.00
#
_symmetry.space_group_name_H-M   'P 1'
#
loop_
_entity.id
_entity.type
_entity.pdbx_description
1 polymer ?
#
loop_
_entity_poly.entity_id
_entity_poly.type
_entity_poly.pdbx_seq_one_letter_code
_entity_poly.pdbx_strand_id
1 'polypeptide(L)'
;MGARASNQYSQADKKSNWDAVKDKSPTRSARNSYDFFFCSVRLRLIGILAESISFPDELVEAFIDATWSLPLSAEERISLMTTVPLVNTSWRDAYSHVSSKDIHIPCAAFGHHLLHTILLDVRNIELCKTRCRSITFTVDHPATPVVGGDSDDGHGHLSSSIDAIEDIFYAIEYPRFPNLCRIAIHYHNANFDDIFKNTRLDGLPLQVTSLEVAHTFSPNVPPFLVSAMRHKHHAQLGIPWRMHHVKRLSLGGVGSDYVADMIAACPNLRELELNLAPHTDIFVSLPESVESLILHAPEGADLSAHNLLPSGTLVMQPPRVDDNRWLYLQASTCYSLICMRKTDDMFIIAVTYPSQMS
;
A
#
# COMPACT_ATOMS: atom_id res chain seq x y z
N MET A 1 -45.00 0.75 -11.02
CA MET A 1 -44.72 2.17 -11.34
C MET A 1 -43.82 2.72 -10.25
N GLY A 2 -42.52 2.80 -10.50
CA GLY A 2 -41.54 3.32 -9.55
C GLY A 2 -40.36 3.82 -10.37
N ALA A 3 -40.18 5.14 -10.39
CA ALA A 3 -39.23 5.83 -11.25
C ALA A 3 -37.79 5.68 -10.71
N ARG A 4 -36.89 5.17 -11.56
CA ARG A 4 -35.44 5.28 -11.37
C ARG A 4 -35.01 6.66 -11.86
N ALA A 5 -34.55 7.52 -10.95
CA ALA A 5 -33.84 8.74 -11.29
C ALA A 5 -32.41 8.38 -11.71
N SER A 6 -32.10 8.62 -12.98
CA SER A 6 -30.76 8.52 -13.56
C SER A 6 -30.02 9.83 -13.31
N ASN A 7 -29.00 9.80 -12.45
CA ASN A 7 -28.04 10.88 -12.29
C ASN A 7 -27.07 10.89 -13.49
N GLN A 8 -27.30 11.79 -14.43
CA GLN A 8 -26.29 12.17 -15.43
C GLN A 8 -25.35 13.21 -14.81
N TYR A 9 -24.20 12.75 -14.32
CA TYR A 9 -23.08 13.63 -13.97
C TYR A 9 -22.40 14.11 -15.26
N SER A 10 -22.40 15.43 -15.48
CA SER A 10 -21.88 16.10 -16.67
C SER A 10 -20.35 16.09 -16.73
N GLN A 11 -19.76 15.53 -17.79
CA GLN A 11 -18.31 15.55 -18.04
C GLN A 11 -17.76 16.95 -18.39
N ALA A 12 -18.61 17.96 -18.59
CA ALA A 12 -18.19 19.29 -19.03
C ALA A 12 -17.43 20.09 -17.95
N ASP A 13 -17.73 19.85 -16.66
CA ASP A 13 -17.13 20.63 -15.56
C ASP A 13 -15.70 20.20 -15.21
N LYS A 14 -15.30 18.97 -15.54
CA LYS A 14 -13.93 18.49 -15.27
C LYS A 14 -12.87 19.14 -16.17
N LYS A 15 -13.22 19.60 -17.39
CA LYS A 15 -12.23 20.16 -18.33
C LYS A 15 -11.75 21.57 -17.93
N SER A 16 -12.60 22.36 -17.28
CA SER A 16 -12.29 23.71 -16.79
C SER A 16 -11.27 23.73 -15.65
N ASN A 17 -11.26 22.69 -14.80
CA ASN A 17 -10.38 22.64 -13.63
C ASN A 17 -8.92 22.34 -13.98
N TRP A 18 -8.65 21.75 -15.16
CA TRP A 18 -7.30 21.36 -15.58
C TRP A 18 -6.43 22.53 -16.08
N ASP A 19 -7.02 23.53 -16.71
CA ASP A 19 -6.26 24.70 -17.16
C ASP A 19 -5.83 25.58 -15.98
N ALA A 20 -6.52 25.51 -14.84
CA ALA A 20 -6.16 26.20 -13.60
C ALA A 20 -5.00 25.51 -12.82
N VAL A 21 -4.74 24.23 -13.05
CA VAL A 21 -3.65 23.47 -12.39
C VAL A 21 -2.30 23.74 -13.05
N LYS A 22 -2.27 24.17 -14.33
CA LYS A 22 -1.02 24.53 -15.01
C LYS A 22 -0.38 25.83 -14.51
N ASP A 23 -1.14 26.69 -13.83
CA ASP A 23 -0.72 28.06 -13.51
C ASP A 23 -0.33 28.28 -12.04
N LYS A 24 -0.34 27.22 -11.21
CA LYS A 24 0.10 27.29 -9.81
C LYS A 24 1.37 26.45 -9.61
N SER A 25 2.50 27.02 -10.02
CA SER A 25 3.80 26.52 -9.62
C SER A 25 4.01 26.76 -8.10
N PRO A 26 4.31 25.73 -7.30
CA PRO A 26 4.60 25.93 -5.88
C PRO A 26 5.96 26.60 -5.73
N THR A 27 5.99 27.66 -4.94
CA THR A 27 7.20 28.37 -4.53
C THR A 27 8.17 27.40 -3.86
N ARG A 28 9.36 27.27 -4.46
CA ARG A 28 10.50 26.50 -3.94
C ARG A 28 10.86 26.94 -2.52
N SER A 29 10.47 26.14 -1.53
CA SER A 29 11.12 26.13 -0.22
C SER A 29 12.31 25.19 -0.29
N ALA A 30 13.52 25.76 -0.19
CA ALA A 30 14.77 25.04 -0.13
C ALA A 30 14.89 24.29 1.19
N ARG A 31 14.79 22.95 1.15
CA ARG A 31 15.43 22.04 2.12
C ARG A 31 15.51 20.64 1.52
N ASN A 32 16.67 20.02 1.73
CA ASN A 32 17.13 18.69 1.26
C ASN A 32 17.81 18.66 -0.12
N SER A 33 18.87 19.47 -0.26
CA SER A 33 19.75 19.55 -1.43
C SER A 33 20.80 18.42 -1.54
N TYR A 34 20.87 17.48 -0.58
CA TYR A 34 21.97 16.51 -0.51
C TYR A 34 21.63 15.12 -1.06
N ASP A 35 20.39 14.64 -0.93
CA ASP A 35 19.98 13.32 -1.47
C ASP A 35 19.59 13.39 -2.97
N PHE A 36 19.00 14.51 -3.39
CA PHE A 36 18.75 14.80 -4.81
C PHE A 36 20.07 14.84 -5.62
N PHE A 37 21.18 15.22 -4.99
CA PHE A 37 22.49 15.26 -5.62
C PHE A 37 23.03 13.85 -5.89
N PHE A 38 22.81 12.87 -5.02
CA PHE A 38 23.34 11.52 -5.21
C PHE A 38 22.58 10.70 -6.27
N CYS A 39 21.25 10.82 -6.34
CA CYS A 39 20.47 10.16 -7.39
C CYS A 39 20.67 10.84 -8.77
N SER A 40 20.76 12.17 -8.79
CA SER A 40 21.06 12.93 -10.01
C SER A 40 22.50 12.71 -10.50
N VAL A 41 23.49 12.53 -9.62
CA VAL A 41 24.88 12.22 -10.01
C VAL A 41 25.03 10.78 -10.52
N ARG A 42 24.33 9.79 -9.94
CA ARG A 42 24.32 8.41 -10.47
C ARG A 42 23.66 8.30 -11.85
N LEU A 43 22.58 9.04 -12.10
CA LEU A 43 21.93 9.07 -13.41
C LEU A 43 22.64 9.97 -14.43
N ARG A 44 23.33 11.04 -14.01
CA ARG A 44 24.24 11.80 -14.89
C ARG A 44 25.45 10.98 -15.31
N LEU A 45 25.95 10.08 -14.47
CA LEU A 45 26.95 9.09 -14.86
C LEU A 45 26.40 8.13 -15.93
N ILE A 46 25.12 7.72 -15.83
CA ILE A 46 24.46 6.95 -16.90
C ILE A 46 24.30 7.80 -18.16
N GLY A 47 23.91 9.08 -18.07
CA GLY A 47 23.81 9.98 -19.22
C GLY A 47 25.15 10.23 -19.93
N ILE A 48 26.25 10.35 -19.18
CA ILE A 48 27.60 10.53 -19.73
C ILE A 48 28.14 9.23 -20.35
N LEU A 49 27.74 8.06 -19.83
CA LEU A 49 28.11 6.75 -20.41
C LEU A 49 27.21 6.33 -21.59
N ALA A 50 25.97 6.81 -21.64
CA ALA A 50 24.96 6.40 -22.63
C ALA A 50 25.17 7.01 -24.03
N GLU A 51 25.92 8.10 -24.18
CA GLU A 51 26.19 8.67 -25.51
C GLU A 51 27.14 7.81 -26.37
N SER A 52 27.74 6.74 -25.82
CA SER A 52 28.70 5.90 -26.55
C SER A 52 28.59 4.38 -26.35
N ILE A 53 27.84 3.90 -25.35
CA ILE A 53 27.73 2.46 -25.04
C ILE A 53 26.26 2.02 -25.17
N SER A 54 25.95 1.25 -26.22
CA SER A 54 24.68 0.54 -26.36
C SER A 54 24.71 -0.72 -25.51
N PHE A 55 23.88 -0.77 -24.46
CA PHE A 55 23.64 -2.01 -23.73
C PHE A 55 22.69 -2.90 -24.56
N PRO A 56 22.84 -4.24 -24.52
CA PRO A 56 21.82 -5.18 -24.98
C PRO A 56 20.48 -4.91 -24.28
N ASP A 57 19.37 -4.99 -25.02
CA ASP A 57 18.03 -4.71 -24.50
C ASP A 57 17.69 -5.60 -23.29
N GLU A 58 18.17 -6.84 -23.27
CA GLU A 58 17.96 -7.78 -22.18
C GLU A 58 18.61 -7.31 -20.87
N LEU A 59 19.78 -6.66 -20.96
CA LEU A 59 20.45 -6.12 -19.77
C LEU A 59 19.76 -4.84 -19.27
N VAL A 60 19.25 -4.02 -20.18
CA VAL A 60 18.47 -2.83 -19.82
C VAL A 60 17.19 -3.24 -19.11
N GLU A 61 16.45 -4.21 -19.65
CA GLU A 61 15.23 -4.73 -19.03
C GLU A 61 15.52 -5.35 -17.66
N ALA A 62 16.55 -6.18 -17.53
CA ALA A 62 16.93 -6.78 -16.24
C ALA A 62 17.32 -5.72 -15.20
N PHE A 63 18.02 -4.66 -15.61
CA PHE A 63 18.37 -3.56 -14.72
C PHE A 63 17.12 -2.81 -14.23
N ILE A 64 16.19 -2.53 -15.14
CA ILE A 64 14.95 -1.83 -14.79
C ILE A 64 14.07 -2.72 -13.90
N ASP A 65 13.90 -4.01 -14.21
CA ASP A 65 13.12 -4.96 -13.38
C ASP A 65 13.69 -5.07 -11.96
N ALA A 66 15.01 -5.20 -11.83
CA ALA A 66 15.69 -5.20 -10.53
C ALA A 66 15.48 -3.89 -9.78
N THR A 67 15.62 -2.73 -10.45
CA THR A 67 15.45 -1.41 -9.83
C THR A 67 13.99 -1.14 -9.46
N TRP A 68 13.04 -1.55 -10.30
CA TRP A 68 11.60 -1.36 -10.11
C TRP A 68 11.06 -2.12 -8.90
N SER A 69 11.64 -3.28 -8.64
CA SER A 69 11.31 -4.17 -7.52
C SER A 69 11.90 -3.71 -6.17
N LEU A 70 12.77 -2.70 -6.14
CA LEU A 70 13.31 -2.15 -4.90
C LEU A 70 12.21 -1.43 -4.09
N PRO A 71 12.33 -1.40 -2.75
CA PRO A 71 11.46 -0.63 -1.86
C PRO A 71 11.82 0.87 -1.92
N LEU A 72 11.61 1.49 -3.08
CA LEU A 72 11.87 2.91 -3.31
C LEU A 72 10.82 3.79 -2.62
N SER A 73 11.25 4.92 -2.06
CA SER A 73 10.37 5.99 -1.61
C SER A 73 9.56 6.57 -2.78
N ALA A 74 8.48 7.31 -2.49
CA ALA A 74 7.66 7.95 -3.52
C ALA A 74 8.49 8.91 -4.39
N GLU A 75 9.40 9.69 -3.79
CA GLU A 75 10.28 10.63 -4.50
C GLU A 75 11.25 9.88 -5.43
N GLU A 76 11.94 8.85 -4.92
CA GLU A 76 12.85 8.03 -5.73
C GLU A 76 12.12 7.35 -6.89
N ARG A 77 10.90 6.85 -6.63
CA ARG A 77 10.08 6.21 -7.66
C ARG A 77 9.65 7.22 -8.73
N ILE A 78 9.22 8.42 -8.36
CA ILE A 78 8.92 9.51 -9.31
C ILE A 78 10.16 9.87 -10.13
N SER A 79 11.33 9.98 -9.50
CA SER A 79 12.59 10.23 -10.20
C SER A 79 12.88 9.13 -11.22
N LEU A 80 12.77 7.86 -10.84
CA LEU A 80 12.97 6.72 -11.73
C LEU A 80 12.01 6.78 -12.94
N MET A 81 10.71 6.97 -12.67
CA MET A 81 9.65 7.01 -13.68
C MET A 81 9.80 8.17 -14.67
N THR A 82 10.38 9.29 -14.25
CA THR A 82 10.55 10.49 -15.09
C THR A 82 11.89 10.52 -15.81
N THR A 83 12.94 9.88 -15.27
CA THR A 83 14.30 9.95 -15.83
C THR A 83 14.62 8.78 -16.75
N VAL A 84 14.22 7.55 -16.40
CA VAL A 84 14.55 6.34 -17.20
C VAL A 84 14.03 6.43 -18.65
N PRO A 85 12.77 6.84 -18.92
CA PRO A 85 12.26 6.96 -20.29
C PRO A 85 12.96 8.00 -21.17
N LEU A 86 13.80 8.86 -20.58
CA LEU A 86 14.52 9.94 -21.25
C LEU A 86 15.94 9.54 -21.67
N VAL A 87 16.45 8.37 -21.25
CA VAL A 87 17.81 7.93 -21.59
C VAL A 87 17.94 7.65 -23.09
N ASN A 88 17.15 6.71 -23.62
CA ASN A 88 16.98 6.43 -25.06
C ASN A 88 15.72 5.59 -25.30
N THR A 89 15.48 5.14 -26.53
CA THR A 89 14.30 4.33 -26.90
C THR A 89 14.30 2.95 -26.24
N SER A 90 15.44 2.26 -26.20
CA SER A 90 15.58 0.94 -25.55
C SER A 90 15.19 0.99 -24.07
N TRP A 91 15.70 1.99 -23.32
CA TRP A 91 15.35 2.18 -21.91
C TRP A 91 13.88 2.54 -21.69
N ARG A 92 13.29 3.32 -22.59
CA ARG A 92 11.86 3.64 -22.54
C ARG A 92 10.97 2.42 -22.78
N ASP A 93 11.34 1.60 -23.76
CA ASP A 93 10.58 0.40 -24.12
C ASP A 93 10.67 -0.64 -23.00
N ALA A 94 11.87 -0.88 -22.48
CA ALA A 94 12.11 -1.73 -21.33
C ALA A 94 11.37 -1.22 -20.07
N TYR A 95 11.38 0.09 -19.81
CA TYR A 95 10.59 0.69 -18.72
C TYR A 95 9.10 0.46 -18.90
N SER A 96 8.55 0.69 -20.09
CA SER A 96 7.13 0.50 -20.36
C SER A 96 6.72 -0.96 -20.16
N HIS A 97 7.59 -1.88 -20.56
CA HIS A 97 7.41 -3.31 -20.39
C HIS A 97 7.43 -3.77 -18.92
N VAL A 98 8.38 -3.28 -18.11
CA VAL A 98 8.49 -3.61 -16.68
C VAL A 98 7.37 -2.93 -15.88
N SER A 99 7.18 -1.63 -16.05
CA SER A 99 6.20 -0.86 -15.26
C SER A 99 4.74 -1.21 -15.57
N SER A 100 4.45 -1.79 -16.74
CA SER A 100 3.09 -2.28 -17.08
C SER A 100 2.72 -3.61 -16.40
N LYS A 101 3.71 -4.34 -15.86
CA LYS A 101 3.49 -5.59 -15.11
C LYS A 101 3.08 -5.29 -13.66
N ASP A 102 3.78 -4.36 -13.02
CA ASP A 102 3.57 -3.96 -11.64
C ASP A 102 3.47 -2.44 -11.59
N ILE A 103 2.25 -1.92 -11.63
CA ILE A 103 1.99 -0.48 -11.74
C ILE A 103 2.16 0.15 -10.35
N HIS A 104 2.92 1.24 -10.27
CA HIS A 104 3.02 2.05 -9.07
C HIS A 104 2.47 3.45 -9.30
N ILE A 105 1.67 3.93 -8.36
CA ILE A 105 1.04 5.24 -8.37
C ILE A 105 1.57 6.00 -7.15
N PRO A 106 2.70 6.71 -7.28
CA PRO A 106 3.37 7.33 -6.14
C PRO A 106 2.66 8.59 -5.61
N CYS A 107 1.74 9.16 -6.39
CA CYS A 107 0.93 10.32 -5.99
C CYS A 107 -0.32 10.47 -6.86
N ALA A 108 -1.29 11.27 -6.38
CA ALA A 108 -2.54 11.58 -7.08
C ALA A 108 -2.35 12.09 -8.52
N ALA A 109 -1.43 13.05 -8.70
CA ALA A 109 -1.16 13.65 -10.00
C ALA A 109 -0.70 12.60 -11.03
N PHE A 110 0.11 11.63 -10.59
CA PHE A 110 0.50 10.52 -11.43
C PHE A 110 -0.69 9.60 -11.72
N GLY A 111 -1.54 9.29 -10.73
CA GLY A 111 -2.75 8.50 -10.93
C GLY A 111 -3.68 9.08 -12.01
N HIS A 112 -3.94 10.38 -11.96
CA HIS A 112 -4.72 11.06 -13.01
C HIS A 112 -4.03 11.04 -14.39
N HIS A 113 -2.71 11.23 -14.43
CA HIS A 113 -1.95 11.13 -15.66
C HIS A 113 -2.01 9.71 -16.26
N LEU A 114 -1.89 8.69 -15.40
CA LEU A 114 -1.99 7.29 -15.77
C LEU A 114 -3.38 6.97 -16.31
N LEU A 115 -4.45 7.41 -15.64
CA LEU A 115 -5.82 7.28 -16.13
C LEU A 115 -5.98 7.89 -17.52
N HIS A 116 -5.53 9.12 -17.70
CA HIS A 116 -5.59 9.78 -19.00
C HIS A 116 -4.80 8.99 -20.06
N THR A 117 -3.66 8.43 -19.70
CA THR A 117 -2.79 7.68 -20.63
C THR A 117 -3.35 6.30 -20.96
N ILE A 118 -3.82 5.53 -19.98
CA ILE A 118 -4.41 4.20 -20.15
C ILE A 118 -5.74 4.30 -20.90
N LEU A 119 -6.57 5.30 -20.58
CA LEU A 119 -7.89 5.45 -21.20
C LEU A 119 -7.82 6.00 -22.63
N LEU A 120 -6.74 6.68 -23.02
CA LEU A 120 -6.62 7.31 -24.34
C LEU A 120 -5.59 6.68 -25.27
N ASP A 121 -4.57 5.99 -24.76
CA ASP A 121 -3.56 5.31 -25.60
C ASP A 121 -3.81 3.80 -25.69
N VAL A 122 -4.26 3.38 -26.87
CA VAL A 122 -4.54 1.98 -27.21
C VAL A 122 -3.30 1.08 -27.06
N ARG A 123 -2.08 1.58 -27.25
CA ARG A 123 -0.89 0.72 -27.09
C ARG A 123 -0.63 0.42 -25.62
N ASN A 124 -0.80 1.41 -24.75
CA ASN A 124 -0.57 1.25 -23.32
C ASN A 124 -1.64 0.37 -22.68
N ILE A 125 -2.89 0.46 -23.13
CA ILE A 125 -3.96 -0.39 -22.61
C ILE A 125 -3.73 -1.87 -22.97
N GLU A 126 -3.24 -2.20 -24.16
CA GLU A 126 -2.97 -3.60 -24.55
C GLU A 126 -1.79 -4.20 -23.77
N LEU A 127 -0.74 -3.41 -23.51
CA LEU A 127 0.35 -3.82 -22.63
C LEU A 127 -0.17 -4.10 -21.21
N CYS A 128 -0.95 -3.18 -20.65
CA CYS A 128 -1.54 -3.34 -19.32
C CYS A 128 -2.49 -4.54 -19.24
N LYS A 129 -3.35 -4.74 -20.25
CA LYS A 129 -4.27 -5.88 -20.34
C LYS A 129 -3.53 -7.22 -20.28
N THR A 130 -2.41 -7.31 -20.98
CA THR A 130 -1.68 -8.58 -21.11
C THR A 130 -0.72 -8.82 -19.95
N ARG A 131 -0.23 -7.79 -19.27
CA ARG A 131 0.88 -7.92 -18.31
C ARG A 131 0.58 -7.51 -16.89
N CYS A 132 -0.34 -6.58 -16.66
CA CYS A 132 -0.55 -6.01 -15.33
C CYS A 132 -1.07 -7.06 -14.36
N ARG A 133 -0.29 -7.28 -13.29
CA ARG A 133 -0.54 -8.24 -12.21
C ARG A 133 -0.75 -7.54 -10.88
N SER A 134 -0.12 -6.39 -10.69
CA SER A 134 -0.27 -5.63 -9.46
C SER A 134 -0.41 -4.12 -9.71
N ILE A 135 -1.15 -3.46 -8.82
CA ILE A 135 -1.23 -2.01 -8.71
C ILE A 135 -0.93 -1.61 -7.27
N THR A 136 0.03 -0.70 -7.08
CA THR A 136 0.43 -0.18 -5.78
C THR A 136 0.17 1.33 -5.72
N PHE A 137 -0.64 1.76 -4.76
CA PHE A 137 -0.93 3.17 -4.50
C PHE A 137 -0.09 3.65 -3.33
N THR A 138 0.49 4.83 -3.44
CA THR A 138 1.12 5.53 -2.32
C THR A 138 0.31 6.78 -2.00
N VAL A 139 -0.19 6.85 -0.77
CA VAL A 139 -0.94 7.98 -0.24
C VAL A 139 -0.05 8.66 0.79
N ASP A 140 0.57 9.76 0.39
CA ASP A 140 1.48 10.52 1.25
C ASP A 140 0.79 11.73 1.88
N HIS A 141 1.05 11.94 3.17
CA HIS A 141 0.63 13.12 3.91
C HIS A 141 1.86 13.88 4.42
N PRO A 142 1.85 15.22 4.35
CA PRO A 142 2.91 16.00 5.00
C PRO A 142 2.97 15.66 6.50
N ALA A 143 4.18 15.38 6.99
CA ALA A 143 4.45 14.96 8.37
C ALA A 143 4.06 16.01 9.44
N THR A 144 3.68 17.22 9.03
CA THR A 144 3.16 18.26 9.92
C THR A 144 1.65 18.08 10.07
N PRO A 145 1.16 17.41 11.14
CA PRO A 145 -0.24 17.52 11.50
C PRO A 145 -0.51 19.01 11.74
N VAL A 146 -1.48 19.56 11.02
CA VAL A 146 -1.99 20.90 11.32
C VAL A 146 -2.78 20.76 12.63
N VAL A 147 -2.07 20.77 13.75
CA VAL A 147 -2.64 20.72 15.09
C VAL A 147 -3.29 22.08 15.33
N GLY A 148 -4.62 22.16 15.19
CA GLY A 148 -5.37 23.27 15.76
C GLY A 148 -6.31 24.04 14.83
N GLY A 149 -6.66 23.53 13.65
CA GLY A 149 -7.74 24.12 12.85
C GLY A 149 -8.87 23.15 12.63
N ASP A 150 -10.01 23.33 13.34
CA ASP A 150 -11.34 22.80 12.94
C ASP A 150 -11.83 23.38 11.59
N SER A 151 -10.96 24.08 10.86
CA SER A 151 -11.21 24.52 9.51
C SER A 151 -11.21 23.30 8.58
N ASP A 152 -12.43 22.93 8.19
CA ASP A 152 -12.90 22.02 7.14
C ASP A 152 -12.16 22.13 5.77
N ASP A 153 -11.22 23.09 5.64
CA ASP A 153 -10.46 23.38 4.42
C ASP A 153 -9.24 22.46 4.21
N GLY A 154 -8.88 21.60 5.18
CA GLY A 154 -7.79 20.63 5.07
C GLY A 154 -8.05 19.47 4.09
N HIS A 155 -9.24 19.39 3.50
CA HIS A 155 -9.66 18.29 2.64
C HIS A 155 -9.02 18.28 1.24
N GLY A 156 -8.42 19.38 0.77
CA GLY A 156 -8.01 19.51 -0.63
C GLY A 156 -6.95 18.49 -1.10
N HIS A 157 -5.93 18.20 -0.30
CA HIS A 157 -4.84 17.32 -0.74
C HIS A 157 -5.13 15.83 -0.57
N LEU A 158 -5.74 15.41 0.55
CA LEU A 158 -6.18 14.02 0.73
C LEU A 158 -7.17 13.63 -0.35
N SER A 159 -8.19 14.47 -0.59
CA SER A 159 -9.22 14.20 -1.60
C SER A 159 -8.58 13.79 -2.91
N SER A 160 -7.55 14.50 -3.37
CA SER A 160 -6.96 14.20 -4.68
C SER A 160 -6.35 12.78 -4.82
N SER A 161 -5.67 12.25 -3.79
CA SER A 161 -5.10 10.89 -3.85
C SER A 161 -6.20 9.84 -3.75
N ILE A 162 -7.24 10.15 -2.97
CA ILE A 162 -8.39 9.29 -2.75
C ILE A 162 -9.23 9.19 -4.03
N ASP A 163 -9.56 10.34 -4.61
CA ASP A 163 -10.30 10.49 -5.85
C ASP A 163 -9.56 9.75 -6.98
N ALA A 164 -8.22 9.81 -7.00
CA ALA A 164 -7.41 9.05 -7.95
C ALA A 164 -7.51 7.52 -7.75
N ILE A 165 -7.58 7.02 -6.51
CA ILE A 165 -7.80 5.58 -6.25
C ILE A 165 -9.17 5.16 -6.74
N GLU A 166 -10.22 5.91 -6.40
CA GLU A 166 -11.60 5.61 -6.80
C GLU A 166 -11.77 5.67 -8.32
N ASP A 167 -11.25 6.72 -8.97
CA ASP A 167 -11.27 6.85 -10.43
C ASP A 167 -10.50 5.69 -11.10
N ILE A 168 -9.40 5.22 -10.49
CA ILE A 168 -8.65 4.06 -10.99
C ILE A 168 -9.42 2.78 -10.79
N PHE A 169 -10.02 2.54 -9.63
CA PHE A 169 -10.87 1.36 -9.39
C PHE A 169 -12.02 1.30 -10.40
N TYR A 170 -12.68 2.43 -10.64
CA TYR A 170 -13.69 2.54 -11.67
C TYR A 170 -13.13 2.29 -13.09
N ALA A 171 -11.91 2.75 -13.38
CA ALA A 171 -11.29 2.55 -14.68
C ALA A 171 -10.77 1.12 -14.91
N ILE A 172 -10.39 0.39 -13.86
CA ILE A 172 -9.94 -1.01 -13.96
C ILE A 172 -11.12 -1.99 -13.88
N GLU A 173 -12.28 -1.54 -13.40
CA GLU A 173 -13.54 -2.28 -13.46
C GLU A 173 -13.90 -2.54 -14.94
N TYR A 174 -14.27 -3.79 -15.27
CA TYR A 174 -14.54 -4.27 -16.64
C TYR A 174 -13.26 -4.49 -17.49
N PRO A 175 -13.13 -5.59 -18.26
CA PRO A 175 -11.97 -6.52 -18.37
C PRO A 175 -10.67 -5.93 -18.98
N ARG A 176 -10.26 -4.75 -18.52
CA ARG A 176 -9.05 -4.04 -18.95
C ARG A 176 -7.81 -4.59 -18.28
N PHE A 177 -7.96 -5.31 -17.18
CA PHE A 177 -6.86 -5.87 -16.41
C PHE A 177 -7.18 -7.30 -15.98
N PRO A 178 -7.27 -8.26 -16.93
CA PRO A 178 -7.66 -9.63 -16.63
C PRO A 178 -6.63 -10.37 -15.75
N ASN A 179 -5.37 -9.94 -15.78
CA ASN A 179 -4.29 -10.56 -15.01
C ASN A 179 -4.02 -9.89 -13.66
N LEU A 180 -4.73 -8.79 -13.34
CA LEU A 180 -4.56 -8.07 -12.09
C LEU A 180 -5.02 -8.95 -10.94
N CYS A 181 -4.10 -9.33 -10.06
CA CYS A 181 -4.38 -10.21 -8.94
C CYS A 181 -4.01 -9.60 -7.58
N ARG A 182 -3.21 -8.52 -7.56
CA ARG A 182 -2.76 -7.86 -6.34
C ARG A 182 -3.02 -6.36 -6.36
N ILE A 183 -3.58 -5.83 -5.28
CA ILE A 183 -3.65 -4.39 -5.02
C ILE A 183 -2.94 -4.10 -3.69
N ALA A 184 -2.13 -3.06 -3.67
CA ALA A 184 -1.45 -2.58 -2.48
C ALA A 184 -1.74 -1.10 -2.26
N ILE A 185 -2.01 -0.69 -1.02
CA ILE A 185 -2.24 0.70 -0.64
C ILE A 185 -1.31 1.03 0.52
N HIS A 186 -0.34 1.90 0.24
CA HIS A 186 0.68 2.32 1.19
C HIS A 186 0.41 3.75 1.64
N TYR A 187 -0.03 3.88 2.88
CA TYR A 187 -0.23 5.16 3.53
C TYR A 187 1.07 5.61 4.20
N HIS A 188 1.50 6.84 3.92
CA HIS A 188 2.60 7.51 4.61
C HIS A 188 2.08 8.72 5.37
N ASN A 189 2.31 8.76 6.68
CA ASN A 189 1.82 9.81 7.60
C ASN A 189 0.30 10.05 7.58
N ALA A 190 -0.50 9.12 7.04
CA ALA A 190 -1.95 9.27 6.93
C ALA A 190 -2.71 8.58 8.06
N ASN A 191 -3.96 9.01 8.29
CA ASN A 191 -4.87 8.44 9.27
C ASN A 191 -5.35 7.04 8.86
N PHE A 192 -5.70 6.21 9.85
CA PHE A 192 -6.16 4.84 9.66
C PHE A 192 -7.60 4.74 9.13
N ASP A 193 -8.47 5.71 9.46
CA ASP A 193 -9.88 5.68 9.05
C ASP A 193 -10.09 5.91 7.56
N ASP A 194 -9.05 6.32 6.83
CA ASP A 194 -9.17 6.80 5.47
C ASP A 194 -9.73 5.72 4.54
N ILE A 195 -9.24 4.48 4.63
CA ILE A 195 -9.70 3.38 3.79
C ILE A 195 -11.18 3.01 4.01
N PHE A 196 -11.71 3.27 5.21
CA PHE A 196 -13.08 2.93 5.59
C PHE A 196 -14.08 4.06 5.32
N LYS A 197 -13.60 5.22 4.88
CA LYS A 197 -14.48 6.29 4.42
C LYS A 197 -14.88 6.03 2.98
N ASN A 198 -16.10 6.42 2.61
CA ASN A 198 -16.59 6.43 1.22
C ASN A 198 -16.58 5.09 0.47
N THR A 199 -16.68 3.95 1.16
CA THR A 199 -16.84 2.65 0.49
C THR A 199 -15.76 2.31 -0.54
N ARG A 200 -14.52 2.77 -0.30
CA ARG A 200 -13.43 2.72 -1.30
C ARG A 200 -13.07 1.34 -1.79
N LEU A 201 -13.23 0.32 -0.95
CA LEU A 201 -12.95 -1.07 -1.31
C LEU A 201 -14.17 -1.81 -1.86
N ASP A 202 -15.34 -1.18 -1.93
CA ASP A 202 -16.56 -1.80 -2.47
C ASP A 202 -16.44 -2.09 -3.97
N GLY A 203 -15.63 -1.28 -4.69
CA GLY A 203 -15.35 -1.44 -6.12
C GLY A 203 -14.12 -2.30 -6.45
N LEU A 204 -13.62 -3.12 -5.51
CA LEU A 204 -12.43 -3.93 -5.78
C LEU A 204 -12.71 -4.94 -6.91
N PRO A 205 -11.89 -5.01 -7.98
CA PRO A 205 -12.13 -5.94 -9.08
C PRO A 205 -12.08 -7.39 -8.63
N LEU A 206 -13.05 -8.20 -9.09
CA LEU A 206 -13.22 -9.59 -8.65
C LEU A 206 -12.00 -10.50 -8.88
N GLN A 207 -11.12 -10.15 -9.80
CA GLN A 207 -9.86 -10.87 -10.06
C GLN A 207 -8.77 -10.63 -9.00
N VAL A 208 -8.92 -9.61 -8.15
CA VAL A 208 -7.93 -9.24 -7.13
C VAL A 208 -8.00 -10.20 -5.95
N THR A 209 -7.07 -11.13 -5.88
CA THR A 209 -7.03 -12.14 -4.82
C THR A 209 -6.11 -11.78 -3.67
N SER A 210 -5.26 -10.77 -3.83
CA SER A 210 -4.32 -10.29 -2.82
C SER A 210 -4.52 -8.80 -2.55
N LEU A 211 -4.75 -8.44 -1.29
CA LEU A 211 -4.83 -7.06 -0.83
C LEU A 211 -3.72 -6.79 0.20
N GLU A 212 -3.01 -5.70 0.02
CA GLU A 212 -2.02 -5.22 0.98
C GLU A 212 -2.34 -3.80 1.41
N VAL A 213 -2.31 -3.55 2.72
CA VAL A 213 -2.47 -2.21 3.28
C VAL A 213 -1.41 -1.96 4.34
N ALA A 214 -0.56 -0.97 4.10
CA ALA A 214 0.53 -0.63 5.01
C ALA A 214 0.46 0.83 5.41
N HIS A 215 0.60 1.10 6.71
CA HIS A 215 0.76 2.44 7.27
C HIS A 215 2.19 2.62 7.76
N THR A 216 2.84 3.65 7.27
CA THR A 216 4.18 4.06 7.68
C THR A 216 4.17 5.51 8.13
N PHE A 217 5.09 5.86 9.02
CA PHE A 217 5.22 7.22 9.55
C PHE A 217 6.67 7.66 9.45
N SER A 218 6.88 8.92 9.06
CA SER A 218 8.19 9.55 9.09
C SER A 218 8.74 9.55 10.53
N PRO A 219 10.07 9.41 10.71
CA PRO A 219 10.70 9.40 12.04
C PRO A 219 10.47 10.69 12.85
N ASN A 220 10.11 11.78 12.17
CA ASN A 220 9.79 13.06 12.78
C ASN A 220 8.38 13.12 13.38
N VAL A 221 7.50 12.17 13.07
CA VAL A 221 6.16 12.10 13.66
C VAL A 221 6.30 11.53 15.08
N PRO A 222 5.87 12.27 16.12
CA PRO A 222 6.02 11.80 17.49
C PRO A 222 5.30 10.45 17.73
N PRO A 223 5.94 9.47 18.39
CA PRO A 223 5.32 8.16 18.63
C PRO A 223 3.97 8.21 19.34
N PHE A 224 3.80 9.14 20.28
CA PHE A 224 2.52 9.33 20.98
C PHE A 224 1.38 9.71 20.03
N LEU A 225 1.69 10.46 18.96
CA LEU A 225 0.71 10.86 17.97
C LEU A 225 0.35 9.69 17.07
N VAL A 226 1.32 8.88 16.66
CA VAL A 226 1.08 7.63 15.91
C VAL A 226 0.18 6.70 16.72
N SER A 227 0.48 6.53 18.02
CA SER A 227 -0.37 5.77 18.93
C SER A 227 -1.77 6.38 19.03
N ALA A 228 -1.90 7.70 19.22
CA ALA A 228 -3.20 8.36 19.28
C ALA A 228 -4.03 8.17 18.00
N MET A 229 -3.40 8.25 16.82
CA MET A 229 -4.07 7.99 15.53
C MET A 229 -4.54 6.54 15.43
N ARG A 230 -3.76 5.58 15.91
CA ARG A 230 -4.18 4.15 15.96
C ARG A 230 -5.38 3.95 16.87
N HIS A 231 -5.38 4.56 18.05
CA HIS A 231 -6.48 4.42 19.02
C HIS A 231 -7.74 5.19 18.63
N LYS A 232 -7.61 6.22 17.79
CA LYS A 232 -8.74 6.97 17.25
C LYS A 232 -9.56 6.15 16.25
N HIS A 233 -8.94 5.16 15.61
CA HIS A 233 -9.68 4.22 14.80
C HIS A 233 -10.57 3.38 15.69
N HIS A 234 -11.87 3.61 15.57
CA HIS A 234 -12.87 2.81 16.24
C HIS A 234 -13.38 1.74 15.28
N ALA A 235 -13.40 0.50 15.75
CA ALA A 235 -14.00 -0.62 15.03
C ALA A 235 -15.35 -0.21 14.44
N GLN A 236 -15.48 -0.35 13.13
CA GLN A 236 -16.69 0.03 12.42
C GLN A 236 -17.75 -1.04 12.62
N LEU A 237 -18.88 -0.67 13.22
CA LEU A 237 -20.03 -1.56 13.36
C LEU A 237 -20.67 -1.79 11.98
N GLY A 238 -20.23 -2.86 11.31
CA GLY A 238 -20.80 -3.30 10.03
C GLY A 238 -20.15 -2.61 8.84
N ILE A 239 -18.99 -3.12 8.44
CA ILE A 239 -18.34 -2.74 7.18
C ILE A 239 -19.29 -3.05 6.02
N PRO A 240 -19.66 -2.05 5.21
CA PRO A 240 -20.74 -2.24 4.23
C PRO A 240 -20.31 -3.05 3.00
N TRP A 241 -19.01 -3.25 2.78
CA TRP A 241 -18.47 -4.04 1.67
C TRP A 241 -17.95 -5.41 2.13
N ARG A 242 -17.97 -6.38 1.21
CA ARG A 242 -17.43 -7.73 1.42
C ARG A 242 -16.57 -8.16 0.23
N MET A 243 -15.31 -8.47 0.51
CA MET A 243 -14.32 -8.86 -0.47
C MET A 243 -14.15 -10.38 -0.48
N HIS A 244 -15.20 -11.10 -0.90
CA HIS A 244 -15.22 -12.57 -0.93
C HIS A 244 -14.13 -13.22 -1.81
N HIS A 245 -13.54 -12.45 -2.71
CA HIS A 245 -12.53 -12.91 -3.67
C HIS A 245 -11.09 -12.74 -3.15
N VAL A 246 -10.88 -11.91 -2.13
CA VAL A 246 -9.57 -11.70 -1.51
C VAL A 246 -9.24 -12.91 -0.64
N LYS A 247 -8.13 -13.58 -0.98
CA LYS A 247 -7.61 -14.78 -0.33
C LYS A 247 -6.34 -14.51 0.47
N ARG A 248 -5.60 -13.47 0.12
CA ARG A 248 -4.39 -13.03 0.81
C ARG A 248 -4.57 -11.59 1.27
N LEU A 249 -4.32 -11.36 2.56
CA LEU A 249 -4.38 -10.04 3.18
C LEU A 249 -3.06 -9.78 3.90
N SER A 250 -2.36 -8.71 3.52
CA SER A 250 -1.17 -8.24 4.23
C SER A 250 -1.46 -6.88 4.86
N LEU A 251 -1.24 -6.75 6.16
CA LEU A 251 -1.49 -5.53 6.93
C LEU A 251 -0.21 -5.11 7.65
N GLY A 252 0.14 -3.83 7.58
CA GLY A 252 1.33 -3.31 8.27
C GLY A 252 1.11 -1.99 8.98
N GLY A 253 1.67 -1.85 10.19
CA GLY A 253 1.65 -0.59 10.94
C GLY A 253 0.30 -0.21 11.56
N VAL A 254 -0.68 -1.11 11.54
CA VAL A 254 -2.07 -0.92 11.96
C VAL A 254 -2.36 -1.44 13.38
N GLY A 255 -3.48 -1.01 13.97
CA GLY A 255 -3.97 -1.46 15.29
C GLY A 255 -4.91 -2.67 15.23
N SER A 256 -5.29 -3.22 16.39
CA SER A 256 -6.16 -4.41 16.52
C SER A 256 -7.50 -4.27 15.82
N ASP A 257 -8.17 -3.15 16.03
CA ASP A 257 -9.53 -2.91 15.55
C ASP A 257 -9.54 -2.84 14.01
N TYR A 258 -8.52 -2.22 13.44
CA TYR A 258 -8.29 -2.17 12.00
C TYR A 258 -8.11 -3.58 11.42
N VAL A 259 -7.33 -4.43 12.09
CA VAL A 259 -7.12 -5.81 11.65
C VAL A 259 -8.42 -6.60 11.74
N ALA A 260 -9.18 -6.45 12.83
CA ALA A 260 -10.48 -7.10 13.00
C ALA A 260 -11.44 -6.71 11.87
N ASP A 261 -11.51 -5.43 11.55
CA ASP A 261 -12.35 -4.88 10.50
C ASP A 261 -11.94 -5.44 9.12
N MET A 262 -10.66 -5.39 8.76
CA MET A 262 -10.18 -5.92 7.48
C MET A 262 -10.39 -7.43 7.32
N ILE A 263 -10.30 -8.19 8.41
CA ILE A 263 -10.61 -9.62 8.43
C ILE A 263 -12.11 -9.84 8.24
N ALA A 264 -12.96 -9.09 8.93
CA ALA A 264 -14.41 -9.16 8.78
C ALA A 264 -14.87 -8.86 7.34
N ALA A 265 -14.17 -7.97 6.64
CA ALA A 265 -14.41 -7.67 5.24
C ALA A 265 -13.97 -8.80 4.27
N CYS A 266 -13.09 -9.71 4.69
CA CYS A 266 -12.49 -10.77 3.88
C CYS A 266 -12.86 -12.19 4.39
N PRO A 267 -14.11 -12.66 4.21
CA PRO A 267 -14.57 -13.92 4.84
C PRO A 267 -13.92 -15.20 4.29
N ASN A 268 -13.34 -15.15 3.08
CA ASN A 268 -12.68 -16.31 2.43
C ASN A 268 -11.15 -16.24 2.52
N LEU A 269 -10.63 -15.51 3.51
CA LEU A 269 -9.21 -15.29 3.69
C LEU A 269 -8.48 -16.61 3.97
N ARG A 270 -7.39 -16.88 3.24
CA ARG A 270 -6.54 -18.06 3.41
C ARG A 270 -5.18 -17.74 3.99
N GLU A 271 -4.63 -16.59 3.65
CA GLU A 271 -3.32 -16.16 4.11
C GLU A 271 -3.44 -14.76 4.71
N LEU A 272 -3.04 -14.64 5.97
CA LEU A 272 -2.97 -13.39 6.70
C LEU A 272 -1.51 -13.10 7.05
N GLU A 273 -1.01 -11.96 6.59
CA GLU A 273 0.33 -11.47 6.89
C GLU A 273 0.21 -10.18 7.71
N LEU A 274 0.84 -10.14 8.88
CA LEU A 274 0.81 -9.00 9.79
C LEU A 274 2.23 -8.49 10.06
N ASN A 275 2.48 -7.26 9.65
CA ASN A 275 3.67 -6.49 10.03
C ASN A 275 3.34 -5.67 11.29
N LEU A 276 3.62 -6.27 12.45
CA LEU A 276 3.20 -5.75 13.74
C LEU A 276 3.95 -4.45 14.08
N ALA A 277 3.20 -3.42 14.45
CA ALA A 277 3.81 -2.24 15.02
C ALA A 277 4.27 -2.51 16.47
N PRO A 278 5.31 -1.79 16.96
CA PRO A 278 5.72 -1.88 18.36
C PRO A 278 4.54 -1.64 19.30
N HIS A 279 4.46 -2.43 20.38
CA HIS A 279 3.44 -2.28 21.44
C HIS A 279 1.99 -2.45 20.98
N THR A 280 1.75 -3.24 19.94
CA THR A 280 0.39 -3.53 19.47
C THR A 280 -0.02 -4.93 19.88
N ASP A 281 -0.98 -5.03 20.80
CA ASP A 281 -1.68 -6.27 21.10
C ASP A 281 -2.80 -6.47 20.05
N ILE A 282 -2.92 -7.66 19.46
CA ILE A 282 -3.91 -7.93 18.39
C ILE A 282 -4.88 -9.03 18.81
N PHE A 283 -6.05 -8.64 19.28
CA PHE A 283 -7.11 -9.59 19.65
C PHE A 283 -8.14 -9.71 18.52
N VAL A 284 -7.95 -10.65 17.59
CA VAL A 284 -8.84 -10.81 16.42
C VAL A 284 -9.24 -12.26 16.17
N SER A 285 -10.54 -12.49 15.98
CA SER A 285 -11.04 -13.78 15.51
C SER A 285 -10.64 -14.01 14.05
N LEU A 286 -9.90 -15.09 13.79
CA LEU A 286 -9.58 -15.51 12.43
C LEU A 286 -10.73 -16.34 11.84
N PRO A 287 -11.06 -16.16 10.55
CA PRO A 287 -11.95 -17.05 9.81
C PRO A 287 -11.38 -18.47 9.77
N GLU A 288 -12.25 -19.48 9.77
CA GLU A 288 -11.84 -20.88 9.66
C GLU A 288 -11.11 -21.21 8.35
N SER A 289 -11.28 -20.35 7.34
CA SER A 289 -10.63 -20.44 6.03
C SER A 289 -9.14 -20.10 6.05
N VAL A 290 -8.62 -19.50 7.13
CA VAL A 290 -7.21 -19.09 7.23
C VAL A 290 -6.34 -20.33 7.39
N GLU A 291 -5.47 -20.56 6.40
CA GLU A 291 -4.53 -21.68 6.31
C GLU A 291 -3.11 -21.28 6.73
N SER A 292 -2.75 -20.00 6.57
CA SER A 292 -1.41 -19.47 6.85
C SER A 292 -1.50 -18.13 7.58
N LEU A 293 -0.81 -18.04 8.71
CA LEU A 293 -0.61 -16.79 9.44
C LEU A 293 0.88 -16.48 9.48
N ILE A 294 1.25 -15.33 8.93
CA ILE A 294 2.63 -14.85 8.88
C ILE A 294 2.73 -13.61 9.74
N LEU A 295 3.57 -13.67 10.78
CA LEU A 295 3.84 -12.55 11.66
C LEU A 295 5.26 -12.06 11.42
N HIS A 296 5.39 -10.79 11.10
CA HIS A 296 6.68 -10.10 11.03
C HIS A 296 6.86 -9.26 12.28
N ALA A 297 8.01 -9.42 12.91
CA ALA A 297 8.39 -8.56 14.02
C ALA A 297 8.76 -7.15 13.51
N PRO A 298 8.54 -6.12 14.34
CA PRO A 298 8.98 -4.77 14.01
C PRO A 298 10.50 -4.74 13.80
N GLU A 299 10.96 -3.96 12.81
CA GLU A 299 12.37 -3.73 12.57
C GLU A 299 13.06 -3.24 13.85
N GLY A 300 14.15 -3.91 14.23
CA GLY A 300 14.91 -3.62 15.45
C GLY A 300 14.51 -4.43 16.69
N ALA A 301 13.49 -5.29 16.60
CA ALA A 301 13.30 -6.32 17.63
C ALA A 301 14.46 -7.33 17.57
N ASP A 302 15.25 -7.42 18.64
CA ASP A 302 16.33 -8.41 18.74
C ASP A 302 15.72 -9.81 18.90
N LEU A 303 15.59 -10.51 17.78
CA LEU A 303 15.05 -11.86 17.69
C LEU A 303 16.14 -12.95 17.62
N SER A 304 17.40 -12.60 17.88
CA SER A 304 18.57 -13.46 17.66
C SER A 304 18.60 -14.77 18.47
N ALA A 305 17.66 -14.98 19.39
CA ALA A 305 17.63 -16.15 20.26
C ALA A 305 16.78 -17.34 19.76
N HIS A 306 16.22 -17.31 18.54
CA HIS A 306 15.23 -18.32 18.12
C HIS A 306 15.47 -18.93 16.73
N ASN A 307 14.92 -20.14 16.53
CA ASN A 307 14.81 -20.90 15.27
C ASN A 307 13.86 -20.21 14.25
N LEU A 308 13.96 -18.88 14.13
CA LEU A 308 13.29 -18.12 13.11
C LEU A 308 14.07 -18.25 11.80
N LEU A 309 13.37 -18.13 10.67
CA LEU A 309 14.06 -17.91 9.41
C LEU A 309 14.91 -16.62 9.53
N PRO A 310 16.02 -16.50 8.78
CA PRO A 310 16.95 -15.35 8.87
C PRO A 310 16.30 -13.97 8.71
N SER A 311 15.05 -13.90 8.23
CA SER A 311 14.26 -12.68 8.01
C SER A 311 13.44 -12.21 9.22
N GLY A 312 13.49 -12.87 10.39
CA GLY A 312 12.64 -12.51 11.53
C GLY A 312 11.15 -12.82 11.32
N THR A 313 10.85 -13.70 10.36
CA THR A 313 9.49 -14.11 9.99
C THR A 313 9.08 -15.35 10.78
N LEU A 314 7.91 -15.28 11.41
CA LEU A 314 7.26 -16.43 12.04
C LEU A 314 6.09 -16.88 11.16
N VAL A 315 6.20 -18.07 10.56
CA VAL A 315 5.11 -18.70 9.80
C VAL A 315 4.44 -19.71 10.70
N MET A 316 3.15 -19.52 10.96
CA MET A 316 2.33 -20.42 11.77
C MET A 316 1.24 -21.04 10.90
N GLN A 317 1.07 -22.35 11.05
CA GLN A 317 -0.16 -23.01 10.63
C GLN A 317 -1.13 -22.97 11.81
N PRO A 318 -2.35 -22.44 11.64
CA PRO A 318 -3.33 -22.42 12.71
C PRO A 318 -3.62 -23.86 13.16
N PRO A 319 -3.77 -24.10 14.49
CA PRO A 319 -4.02 -25.44 15.01
C PRO A 319 -5.32 -26.01 14.43
N ARG A 320 -5.30 -27.30 14.10
CA ARG A 320 -6.50 -28.02 13.63
C ARG A 320 -7.55 -28.06 14.74
N VAL A 321 -8.82 -28.16 14.33
CA VAL A 321 -10.05 -27.94 15.12
C VAL A 321 -10.11 -28.69 16.46
N ASP A 322 -9.37 -29.81 16.62
CA ASP A 322 -9.47 -30.66 17.81
C ASP A 322 -8.48 -30.34 18.95
N ASP A 323 -7.54 -29.41 18.76
CA ASP A 323 -6.52 -29.09 19.77
C ASP A 323 -6.87 -27.83 20.58
N ASN A 324 -7.50 -28.03 21.74
CA ASN A 324 -7.76 -27.01 22.77
C ASN A 324 -6.48 -26.52 23.50
N ARG A 325 -5.32 -26.57 22.83
CA ARG A 325 -4.01 -26.29 23.41
C ARG A 325 -3.59 -24.85 23.10
N TRP A 326 -3.04 -24.19 24.11
CA TRP A 326 -2.31 -22.95 23.91
C TRP A 326 -1.02 -23.25 23.15
N LEU A 327 -0.82 -22.63 21.99
CA LEU A 327 0.50 -22.52 21.40
C LEU A 327 1.17 -21.31 22.05
N TYR A 328 2.04 -21.59 23.02
CA TYR A 328 2.93 -20.61 23.61
C TYR A 328 4.22 -20.60 22.80
N LEU A 329 4.48 -19.52 22.07
CA LEU A 329 5.84 -19.21 21.62
C LEU A 329 6.43 -18.29 22.67
N GLN A 330 7.16 -18.88 23.61
CA GLN A 330 7.91 -18.15 24.62
C GLN A 330 9.26 -17.74 24.01
N ALA A 331 9.44 -16.45 23.74
CA ALA A 331 10.74 -15.92 23.41
C ALA A 331 11.62 -15.92 24.68
N SER A 332 12.75 -16.63 24.66
CA SER A 332 13.50 -17.01 25.86
C SER A 332 14.46 -15.93 26.36
N THR A 333 14.64 -14.83 25.62
CA THR A 333 15.58 -13.76 26.02
C THR A 333 15.07 -12.34 25.79
N CYS A 334 13.90 -12.15 25.16
CA CYS A 334 13.20 -10.86 25.08
C CYS A 334 11.71 -11.17 25.25
N TYR A 335 11.07 -10.56 26.25
CA TYR A 335 9.79 -10.97 26.87
C TYR A 335 8.54 -10.79 25.99
N SER A 336 8.55 -11.26 24.75
CA SER A 336 7.36 -11.35 23.92
C SER A 336 6.74 -12.73 24.02
N LEU A 337 5.56 -12.80 24.64
CA LEU A 337 4.75 -14.01 24.68
C LEU A 337 3.74 -13.91 23.54
N ILE A 338 3.90 -14.76 22.51
CA ILE A 338 2.84 -14.98 21.53
C ILE A 338 2.00 -16.14 22.06
N CYS A 339 0.81 -15.81 22.57
CA CYS A 339 -0.17 -16.80 22.95
C CYS A 339 -1.16 -16.96 21.82
N MET A 340 -1.25 -18.16 21.24
CA MET A 340 -2.38 -18.52 20.39
C MET A 340 -3.28 -19.50 21.13
N ARG A 341 -4.55 -19.13 21.29
CA ARG A 341 -5.60 -20.04 21.77
C ARG A 341 -6.74 -20.06 20.79
N LYS A 342 -7.15 -21.25 20.36
CA LYS A 342 -8.47 -21.45 19.78
C LYS A 342 -9.47 -21.64 20.93
N THR A 343 -10.45 -20.75 21.03
CA THR A 343 -11.71 -20.95 21.75
C THR A 343 -12.79 -21.30 20.73
N ASP A 344 -13.93 -21.83 21.16
CA ASP A 344 -14.94 -22.47 20.30
C ASP A 344 -15.25 -21.68 19.00
N ASP A 345 -15.19 -20.35 19.00
CA ASP A 345 -15.40 -19.49 17.81
C ASP A 345 -14.28 -18.44 17.54
N MET A 346 -13.15 -18.47 18.26
CA MET A 346 -12.17 -17.37 18.22
C MET A 346 -10.74 -17.85 18.41
N PHE A 347 -9.85 -17.42 17.51
CA PHE A 347 -8.41 -17.43 17.74
C PHE A 347 -8.02 -16.16 18.50
N ILE A 348 -7.29 -16.30 19.60
CA ILE A 348 -6.75 -15.18 20.36
C ILE A 348 -5.25 -15.17 20.11
N ILE A 349 -4.71 -14.08 19.56
CA ILE A 349 -3.26 -13.88 19.37
C ILE A 349 -2.80 -12.74 20.30
N ALA A 350 -2.43 -13.05 21.54
CA ALA A 350 -1.83 -12.01 22.37
C ALA A 350 -0.34 -11.89 22.00
N VAL A 351 0.12 -10.72 21.57
CA VAL A 351 1.55 -10.41 21.36
C VAL A 351 1.93 -9.31 22.34
N THR A 352 2.35 -9.71 23.53
CA THR A 352 2.74 -8.74 24.56
C THR A 352 4.18 -8.29 24.36
N TYR A 353 4.45 -7.00 24.52
CA TYR A 353 5.81 -6.46 24.63
C TYR A 353 5.99 -5.91 26.05
N PRO A 354 7.11 -6.16 26.74
CA PRO A 354 7.35 -5.53 28.03
C PRO A 354 7.41 -4.01 27.82
N SER A 355 6.65 -3.26 28.61
CA SER A 355 6.92 -1.84 28.78
C SER A 355 8.35 -1.72 29.30
N GLN A 356 9.19 -0.91 28.65
CA GLN A 356 10.47 -0.55 29.25
C GLN A 356 10.14 0.16 30.56
N MET A 357 10.33 -0.54 31.69
CA MET A 357 10.32 0.09 33.01
C MET A 357 11.52 1.04 33.03
N SER A 358 11.23 2.33 32.85
CA SER A 358 12.17 3.44 33.03
C SER A 358 12.61 3.58 34.48
#